data_AF-A0A6C0K939-F1
#
_entry.id   AF-A0A6C0K939-F1
#
_cell.length_a   1.000
_cell.length_b   1.000
_cell.length_c   1.000
_cell.angle_alpha   90.00
_cell.angle_beta   90.00
_cell.angle_gamma   90.00
#
_symmetry.space_group_name_H-M   'P 1'
#
loop_
_entity.id
_entity.type
_entity.pdbx_description
1 polymer ?
#
loop_
_entity_poly.entity_id
_entity_poly.type
_entity_poly.pdbx_seq_one_letter_code
_entity_poly.pdbx_strand_id
1 'polypeptide(L)'
;MGYIYKITNIISNKCYIGETIQDDALKRFKSHISASRRGSGCPALRDAFKKYGFENFKFDVLIICFDEDRFRYEKEYIKKYNSLVPNGYNIKECGEGPSGFHHTDETKMKISKKISDRMNDPLVMEQNRQRLKTIWKDENKRKEQSARIKTSENHKLSILNRRQTYIHSYETKIKISNTLTGKHAALPAEHKKKISESMCKPILQYDSKNTLIRRFKSTNEATSILNLPKGGISHVLCGKTKTCGGFIWKFE
;
A
#
# COMPACT_ATOMS: atom_id res chain seq x y z
N MET A 1 14.85 -17.36 -29.43
CA MET A 1 14.77 -18.83 -29.60
C MET A 1 15.61 -19.45 -28.50
N GLY A 2 15.03 -20.37 -27.76
CA GLY A 2 15.55 -20.91 -26.52
C GLY A 2 16.07 -22.33 -26.65
N TYR A 3 17.09 -22.64 -25.87
CA TYR A 3 17.67 -23.99 -25.77
C TYR A 3 17.49 -24.54 -24.37
N ILE A 4 17.00 -25.78 -24.28
CA ILE A 4 17.10 -26.59 -23.07
C ILE A 4 18.24 -27.58 -23.26
N TYR A 5 19.14 -27.66 -22.29
CA TYR A 5 20.31 -28.53 -22.35
C TYR A 5 20.47 -29.36 -21.09
N LYS A 6 21.24 -30.44 -21.22
CA LYS A 6 21.62 -31.36 -20.16
C LYS A 6 23.13 -31.43 -20.05
N ILE A 7 23.63 -31.30 -18.82
CA ILE A 7 25.04 -31.54 -18.48
C ILE A 7 25.08 -32.83 -17.66
N THR A 8 25.69 -33.89 -18.20
CA THR A 8 25.75 -35.21 -17.57
C THR A 8 27.16 -35.47 -17.07
N ASN A 9 27.30 -35.79 -15.78
CA ASN A 9 28.54 -36.32 -15.24
C ASN A 9 28.64 -37.81 -15.58
N ILE A 10 29.64 -38.19 -16.37
CA ILE A 10 29.77 -39.56 -16.89
C ILE A 10 30.24 -40.58 -15.84
N ILE A 11 30.82 -40.12 -14.73
CA ILE A 11 31.31 -40.97 -13.64
C ILE A 11 30.15 -41.34 -12.70
N SER A 12 29.31 -40.37 -12.35
CA SER A 12 28.24 -40.55 -11.37
C SER A 12 26.85 -40.75 -11.98
N ASN A 13 26.72 -40.57 -13.30
CA ASN A 13 25.45 -40.55 -14.05
C ASN A 13 24.45 -39.46 -13.62
N LYS A 14 24.83 -38.56 -12.70
CA LYS A 14 24.03 -37.41 -12.29
C LYS A 14 24.03 -36.33 -13.36
N CYS A 15 22.97 -35.52 -13.41
CA CYS A 15 22.86 -34.48 -14.42
C CYS A 15 22.33 -33.15 -13.88
N TYR A 16 22.55 -32.11 -14.69
CA TYR A 16 22.00 -30.77 -14.56
C TYR A 16 21.19 -30.44 -15.81
N ILE A 17 20.00 -29.88 -15.63
CA ILE A 17 19.18 -29.32 -16.69
C ILE A 17 19.23 -27.80 -16.58
N GLY A 18 19.40 -27.11 -17.71
CA GLY A 18 19.37 -25.66 -17.74
C GLY A 18 18.82 -25.12 -19.04
N GLU A 19 18.49 -23.83 -19.03
CA GLU A 19 18.02 -23.08 -20.20
C GLU A 19 19.01 -22.00 -20.65
N THR A 20 18.90 -21.58 -21.91
CA THR A 20 19.52 -20.35 -22.39
C THR A 20 18.83 -19.76 -23.62
N ILE A 21 18.91 -18.44 -23.77
CA ILE A 21 18.59 -17.68 -25.00
C ILE A 21 19.82 -17.28 -25.80
N GLN A 22 21.01 -17.69 -25.37
CA GLN A 22 22.22 -17.39 -26.14
C GLN A 22 22.12 -18.09 -27.49
N ASP A 23 22.61 -17.42 -28.55
CA ASP A 23 22.55 -17.94 -29.92
C ASP A 23 23.19 -19.33 -30.07
N ASP A 24 24.12 -19.68 -29.17
CA ASP A 24 24.81 -20.97 -29.11
C ASP A 24 24.79 -21.52 -27.67
N ALA A 25 24.15 -22.69 -27.50
CA ALA A 25 24.07 -23.39 -26.22
C ALA A 25 25.46 -23.79 -25.66
N LEU A 26 26.47 -24.02 -26.52
CA LEU A 26 27.83 -24.32 -26.08
C LEU A 26 28.50 -23.12 -25.40
N LYS A 27 28.15 -21.89 -25.78
CA LYS A 27 28.62 -20.68 -25.05
C LYS A 27 28.12 -20.70 -23.61
N ARG A 28 26.88 -21.15 -23.38
CA ARG A 28 26.33 -21.29 -22.02
C ARG A 28 27.09 -22.35 -21.20
N PHE A 29 27.50 -23.45 -21.81
CA PHE A 29 28.35 -24.45 -21.15
C PHE A 29 29.72 -23.88 -20.75
N LYS A 30 30.40 -23.19 -21.67
CA LYS A 30 31.66 -22.49 -21.38
C LYS A 30 31.51 -21.47 -20.24
N SER A 31 30.36 -20.78 -20.19
CA SER A 31 30.03 -19.86 -19.09
C SER A 31 29.88 -20.55 -17.73
N HIS A 32 29.37 -21.78 -17.68
CA HIS A 32 29.33 -22.56 -16.43
C HIS A 32 30.73 -22.93 -15.95
N ILE A 33 31.61 -23.34 -16.87
CA ILE A 33 33.02 -23.65 -16.57
C ILE A 33 33.74 -22.40 -16.03
N SER A 34 33.61 -21.26 -16.72
CA SER A 34 34.26 -20.01 -16.30
C SER A 34 33.70 -19.46 -14.98
N ALA A 35 32.40 -19.58 -14.74
CA ALA A 35 31.78 -19.23 -13.46
C ALA A 35 32.31 -20.10 -12.33
N SER A 36 32.42 -21.42 -12.56
CA SER A 36 32.95 -22.39 -11.61
C SER A 36 34.41 -22.08 -11.21
N ARG A 37 35.27 -21.78 -12.19
CA ARG A 37 36.67 -21.35 -11.96
C ARG A 37 36.77 -20.10 -11.08
N ARG A 38 35.81 -19.17 -11.20
CA ARG A 38 35.72 -17.96 -10.36
C ARG A 38 35.01 -18.18 -9.01
N GLY A 39 34.64 -19.43 -8.68
CA GLY A 39 33.91 -19.75 -7.45
C GLY A 39 32.42 -19.36 -7.47
N SER A 40 31.89 -18.95 -8.61
CA SER A 40 30.50 -18.49 -8.80
C SER A 40 29.64 -19.54 -9.52
N GLY A 41 28.36 -19.24 -9.74
CA GLY A 41 27.41 -20.12 -10.44
C GLY A 41 26.66 -21.08 -9.50
N CYS A 42 26.04 -22.12 -10.06
CA CYS A 42 25.28 -23.11 -9.30
C CYS A 42 26.21 -23.89 -8.34
N PRO A 43 26.02 -23.84 -7.01
CA PRO A 43 26.87 -24.53 -6.05
C PRO A 43 27.02 -26.02 -6.32
N ALA A 44 25.93 -26.76 -6.52
CA ALA A 44 25.95 -28.21 -6.69
C ALA A 44 26.71 -28.63 -7.96
N LEU A 45 26.48 -27.93 -9.09
CA LEU A 45 27.18 -28.20 -10.34
C LEU A 45 28.67 -27.78 -10.26
N ARG A 46 28.97 -26.64 -9.64
CA ARG A 46 30.34 -26.18 -9.40
C ARG A 46 31.14 -27.18 -8.57
N ASP A 47 30.56 -27.66 -7.47
CA ASP A 47 31.24 -28.58 -6.57
C ASP A 47 31.44 -29.94 -7.24
N ALA A 48 30.51 -30.35 -8.11
CA ALA A 48 30.68 -31.51 -8.97
C ALA A 48 31.82 -31.32 -9.99
N PHE A 49 31.93 -30.16 -10.65
CA PHE A 49 33.07 -29.87 -11.54
C PHE A 49 34.41 -29.93 -10.78
N LYS A 50 34.47 -29.38 -9.57
CA LYS A 50 35.68 -29.43 -8.73
C LYS A 50 36.06 -30.86 -8.34
N LYS A 51 35.05 -31.69 -8.06
CA LYS A 51 35.25 -33.07 -7.60
C LYS A 51 35.64 -34.03 -8.72
N TYR A 52 35.02 -33.89 -9.90
CA TYR A 52 35.12 -34.88 -10.97
C TYR A 52 35.91 -34.40 -12.19
N GLY A 53 36.35 -33.14 -12.24
CA GLY A 53 37.00 -32.58 -13.43
C GLY A 53 35.99 -32.22 -14.53
N PHE A 54 36.32 -31.23 -15.37
CA PHE A 54 35.40 -30.70 -16.39
C PHE A 54 35.23 -31.66 -17.58
N GLU A 55 36.29 -32.40 -17.89
CA GLU A 55 36.38 -33.41 -18.95
C GLU A 55 35.41 -34.59 -18.75
N ASN A 56 34.98 -34.82 -17.51
CA ASN A 56 34.03 -35.88 -17.15
C ASN A 56 32.56 -35.42 -17.22
N PHE A 57 32.29 -34.32 -17.93
CA PHE A 57 30.93 -33.81 -18.16
C PHE A 57 30.62 -33.70 -19.65
N LYS A 58 29.53 -34.37 -20.05
CA LYS A 58 28.96 -34.30 -21.39
C LYS A 58 27.88 -33.22 -21.46
N PHE A 59 27.86 -32.44 -22.53
CA PHE A 59 26.84 -31.42 -22.80
C PHE A 59 25.97 -31.85 -23.99
N ASP A 60 24.65 -31.91 -23.78
CA ASP A 60 23.68 -32.29 -24.80
C ASP A 60 22.56 -31.24 -24.87
N VAL A 61 22.20 -30.79 -26.08
CA VAL A 61 20.98 -29.99 -26.29
C VAL A 61 19.80 -30.95 -26.36
N LEU A 62 18.80 -30.72 -25.50
CA LEU A 62 17.61 -31.57 -25.41
C LEU A 62 16.53 -31.12 -26.40
N ILE A 63 16.21 -29.82 -26.40
CA ILE A 63 15.22 -29.22 -27.30
C ILE A 63 15.59 -27.78 -27.63
N ILE A 64 15.06 -27.32 -28.78
CA ILE A 64 14.97 -25.91 -29.15
C ILE A 64 13.50 -25.52 -29.06
N CYS A 65 13.18 -24.41 -28.41
CA CYS A 65 11.81 -23.97 -28.14
C CYS A 65 11.69 -22.45 -28.20
N PHE A 66 10.46 -21.93 -28.23
CA PHE A 66 10.22 -20.50 -28.11
C PHE A 66 10.67 -19.98 -26.74
N ASP A 67 10.98 -18.68 -26.68
CA ASP A 67 11.58 -18.07 -25.49
C ASP A 67 10.62 -18.10 -24.29
N GLU A 68 9.32 -18.05 -24.57
CA GLU A 68 8.24 -18.08 -23.60
C GLU A 68 8.06 -19.47 -22.98
N ASP A 69 8.40 -20.54 -23.71
CA ASP A 69 8.20 -21.93 -23.29
C ASP A 69 9.38 -22.51 -22.49
N ARG A 70 10.53 -21.83 -22.45
CA ARG A 70 11.77 -22.36 -21.86
C ARG A 70 11.59 -22.78 -20.41
N PHE A 71 10.89 -21.97 -19.61
CA PHE A 71 10.66 -22.25 -18.18
C PHE A 71 9.78 -23.49 -17.98
N ARG A 72 8.75 -23.67 -18.83
CA ARG A 72 7.90 -24.87 -18.81
C ARG A 72 8.75 -26.10 -19.08
N TYR A 73 9.52 -26.08 -20.16
CA TYR A 73 10.32 -27.23 -20.56
C TYR A 73 11.47 -27.52 -19.59
N GLU A 74 12.17 -26.51 -19.06
CA GLU A 74 13.20 -26.72 -18.03
C GLU A 74 12.63 -27.50 -16.84
N LYS A 75 11.46 -27.09 -16.34
CA LYS A 75 10.78 -27.76 -15.24
C LYS A 75 10.39 -29.20 -15.57
N GLU A 76 9.83 -29.44 -16.75
CA GLU A 76 9.49 -30.79 -17.21
C GLU A 76 10.71 -31.69 -17.32
N TYR A 77 11.82 -31.18 -17.86
CA TYR A 77 13.06 -31.93 -18.02
C TYR A 77 13.80 -32.17 -16.70
N ILE A 78 13.76 -31.23 -15.75
CA ILE A 78 14.27 -31.45 -14.39
C ILE A 78 13.57 -32.65 -13.74
N LYS A 79 12.24 -32.70 -13.85
CA LYS A 79 11.43 -33.82 -13.35
C LYS A 79 11.73 -35.11 -14.09
N LYS A 80 11.69 -35.07 -15.43
CA LYS A 80 11.93 -36.22 -16.30
C LYS A 80 13.28 -36.89 -16.05
N TYR A 81 14.33 -36.10 -15.79
CA TYR A 81 15.67 -36.61 -15.54
C TYR A 81 16.02 -36.74 -14.05
N ASN A 82 15.07 -36.48 -13.13
CA ASN A 82 15.31 -36.50 -11.68
C ASN A 82 16.59 -35.75 -11.29
N SER A 83 16.77 -34.55 -11.85
CA SER A 83 18.05 -33.83 -11.80
C SER A 83 18.21 -32.97 -10.54
N LEU A 84 17.28 -33.01 -9.60
CA LEU A 84 17.38 -32.28 -8.33
C LEU A 84 18.39 -32.94 -7.39
N VAL A 85 19.12 -32.14 -6.61
CA VAL A 85 19.90 -32.65 -5.47
C VAL A 85 18.95 -33.42 -4.52
N PRO A 86 19.29 -34.66 -4.09
CA PRO A 86 20.61 -35.32 -4.19
C PRO A 86 20.86 -36.16 -5.46
N ASN A 87 19.85 -36.36 -6.29
CA ASN A 87 19.90 -37.26 -7.46
C ASN A 87 20.59 -36.62 -8.69
N GLY A 88 20.59 -35.30 -8.78
CA GLY A 88 21.33 -34.52 -9.78
C GLY A 88 21.97 -33.26 -9.21
N TYR A 89 22.09 -32.22 -10.03
CA TYR A 89 22.77 -30.97 -9.68
C TYR A 89 21.86 -29.72 -9.73
N ASN A 90 20.59 -29.84 -10.12
CA ASN A 90 19.62 -28.76 -9.96
C ASN A 90 19.29 -28.59 -8.47
N ILE A 91 19.34 -27.36 -7.96
CA ILE A 91 19.06 -27.10 -6.54
C ILE A 91 17.55 -26.92 -6.32
N LYS A 92 16.82 -26.47 -7.35
CA LYS A 92 15.38 -26.21 -7.32
C LYS A 92 14.75 -26.54 -8.67
N GLU A 93 13.45 -26.79 -8.67
CA GLU A 93 12.66 -27.08 -9.88
C GLU A 93 12.36 -25.85 -10.75
N CYS A 94 12.84 -24.64 -10.40
CA CYS A 94 12.43 -23.43 -11.09
C CYS A 94 13.53 -22.35 -11.10
N GLY A 95 13.72 -21.75 -12.28
CA GLY A 95 14.59 -20.60 -12.56
C GLY A 95 13.90 -19.23 -12.47
N GLU A 96 12.81 -19.10 -11.72
CA GLU A 96 12.44 -17.76 -11.23
C GLU A 96 13.55 -17.30 -10.29
N GLY A 97 14.05 -16.08 -10.50
CA GLY A 97 15.20 -15.53 -9.79
C GLY A 97 15.05 -15.47 -8.25
N PRO A 98 15.80 -14.60 -7.56
CA PRO A 98 15.72 -14.47 -6.10
C PRO A 98 14.29 -14.22 -5.57
N SER A 99 13.37 -13.78 -6.43
CA SER A 99 11.95 -13.52 -6.17
C SER A 99 11.14 -14.76 -5.77
N GLY A 100 11.54 -15.98 -6.16
CA GLY A 100 10.84 -17.21 -5.77
C GLY A 100 11.25 -17.77 -4.41
N PHE A 101 12.22 -17.15 -3.72
CA PHE A 101 12.66 -17.60 -2.41
C PHE A 101 11.79 -17.01 -1.30
N HIS A 102 10.77 -17.76 -0.91
CA HIS A 102 10.07 -17.50 0.34
C HIS A 102 10.89 -18.05 1.50
N HIS A 103 11.45 -17.14 2.31
CA HIS A 103 12.07 -17.52 3.58
C HIS A 103 11.09 -18.34 4.42
N THR A 104 11.59 -19.38 5.10
CA THR A 104 10.80 -20.06 6.13
C THR A 104 10.40 -19.06 7.22
N ASP A 105 9.29 -19.30 7.91
CA ASP A 105 8.84 -18.38 8.96
C ASP A 105 9.88 -18.24 10.08
N GLU A 106 10.61 -19.32 10.39
CA GLU A 106 11.75 -19.28 11.30
C GLU A 106 12.85 -18.32 10.81
N THR A 107 13.17 -18.35 9.51
CA THR A 107 14.18 -17.45 8.93
C THR A 107 13.68 -16.01 8.92
N LYS A 108 12.40 -15.77 8.61
CA LYS A 108 11.78 -14.44 8.70
C LYS A 108 11.85 -13.90 10.13
N MET A 109 11.59 -14.73 11.13
CA MET A 109 11.70 -14.36 12.55
C MET A 109 13.14 -13.99 12.92
N LYS A 110 14.14 -14.79 12.51
CA LYS A 110 15.56 -14.48 12.76
C LYS A 110 15.98 -13.16 12.13
N ILE A 111 15.54 -12.90 10.89
CA ILE A 111 15.79 -11.64 10.19
C ILE A 111 15.12 -10.48 10.93
N SER A 112 13.84 -10.63 11.28
CA SER A 112 13.08 -9.62 12.02
C SER A 112 13.74 -9.27 13.36
N LYS A 113 14.14 -10.28 14.13
CA LYS A 113 14.83 -10.09 15.42
C LYS A 113 16.14 -9.32 15.25
N LYS A 114 17.00 -9.74 14.31
CA LYS A 114 18.27 -9.02 14.04
C LYS A 114 18.05 -7.57 13.61
N ILE A 115 17.03 -7.30 12.79
CA ILE A 115 16.69 -5.94 12.39
C ILE A 115 16.23 -5.14 13.61
N SER A 116 15.36 -5.71 14.44
CA SER A 116 14.87 -5.09 15.67
C SER A 116 16.01 -4.76 16.64
N ASP A 117 16.89 -5.73 16.91
CA ASP A 117 18.04 -5.56 17.82
C ASP A 117 18.95 -4.42 17.33
N ARG A 118 19.25 -4.37 16.03
CA ARG A 118 20.00 -3.26 15.42
C ARG A 118 19.27 -1.92 15.51
N MET A 119 17.95 -1.90 15.36
CA MET A 119 17.17 -0.66 15.45
C MET A 119 17.05 -0.14 16.89
N ASN A 120 17.25 -1.00 17.88
CA ASN A 120 17.30 -0.66 19.30
C ASN A 120 18.72 -0.34 19.79
N ASP A 121 19.74 -0.47 18.94
CA ASP A 121 21.10 -0.05 19.24
C ASP A 121 21.13 1.48 19.46
N PRO A 122 21.59 1.99 20.62
CA PRO A 122 21.58 3.42 20.94
C PRO A 122 22.32 4.29 19.93
N LEU A 123 23.42 3.80 19.35
CA LEU A 123 24.20 4.53 18.35
C LEU A 123 23.39 4.67 17.06
N VAL A 124 22.79 3.58 16.60
CA VAL A 124 21.94 3.55 15.40
C VAL A 124 20.70 4.45 15.59
N MET A 125 20.12 4.44 16.78
CA MET A 125 18.98 5.30 17.13
C MET A 125 19.34 6.79 17.04
N GLU A 126 20.45 7.21 17.65
CA GLU A 126 20.86 8.62 17.61
C GLU A 126 21.26 9.06 16.20
N GLN A 127 21.97 8.22 15.44
CA GLN A 127 22.28 8.49 14.03
C GLN A 127 21.01 8.68 13.19
N ASN A 128 20.01 7.81 13.37
CA ASN A 128 18.72 7.93 12.68
C ASN A 128 17.98 9.19 13.10
N ARG A 129 18.00 9.55 14.39
CA ARG A 129 17.37 10.77 14.91
C ARG A 129 18.00 12.02 14.30
N GLN A 130 19.32 12.08 14.20
CA GLN A 130 20.04 13.20 13.57
C GLN A 130 19.72 13.29 12.07
N ARG A 131 19.77 12.17 11.36
CA ARG A 131 19.41 12.10 9.94
C ARG A 131 17.98 12.60 9.70
N LEU A 132 17.03 12.13 10.49
CA LEU A 132 15.64 12.57 10.41
C LEU A 132 15.55 14.07 10.67
N LYS A 133 16.12 14.59 11.77
CA LYS A 133 16.11 16.04 12.07
C LYS A 133 16.56 16.87 10.86
N THR A 134 17.59 16.45 10.13
CA THR A 134 18.04 17.13 8.91
C THR A 134 17.02 17.05 7.78
N ILE A 135 16.44 15.88 7.51
CA ILE A 135 15.41 15.69 6.48
C ILE A 135 14.16 16.54 6.78
N TRP A 136 13.75 16.64 8.05
CA TRP A 136 12.56 17.41 8.46
C TRP A 136 12.77 18.94 8.43
N LYS A 137 13.99 19.43 8.19
CA LYS A 137 14.22 20.86 7.88
C LYS A 137 13.80 21.21 6.45
N ASP A 138 13.81 20.24 5.54
CA ASP A 138 13.36 20.42 4.17
C ASP A 138 11.82 20.35 4.10
N GLU A 139 11.21 21.48 3.70
CA GLU A 139 9.76 21.62 3.63
C GLU A 139 9.12 20.75 2.54
N ASN A 140 9.81 20.57 1.41
CA ASN A 140 9.31 19.76 0.31
C ASN A 140 9.30 18.29 0.71
N LYS A 141 10.38 17.81 1.35
CA LYS A 141 10.45 16.45 1.88
C LYS A 141 9.37 16.18 2.93
N ARG A 142 9.07 17.17 3.79
CA ARG A 142 7.96 17.08 4.74
C ARG A 142 6.60 16.94 4.07
N LYS A 143 6.31 17.79 3.08
CA LYS A 143 5.04 17.79 2.35
C LYS A 143 4.85 16.47 1.59
N GLU A 144 5.89 16.02 0.89
CA GLU A 144 5.92 14.74 0.16
C GLU A 144 5.64 13.55 1.09
N GLN A 145 6.34 13.47 2.23
CA GLN A 145 6.16 12.40 3.21
C GLN A 145 4.76 12.44 3.83
N SER A 146 4.23 13.63 4.16
CA SER A 146 2.88 13.77 4.72
C SER A 146 1.81 13.33 3.73
N ALA A 147 1.93 13.72 2.46
CA ALA A 147 1.02 13.31 1.39
C ALA A 147 1.03 11.78 1.25
N ARG A 148 2.21 11.18 1.18
CA ARG A 148 2.38 9.71 1.07
C ARG A 148 1.76 8.95 2.23
N ILE A 149 1.92 9.44 3.46
CA ILE A 149 1.31 8.81 4.64
C ILE A 149 -0.21 8.91 4.57
N LYS A 150 -0.77 10.07 4.21
CA LYS A 150 -2.23 10.26 4.10
C LYS A 150 -2.86 9.35 3.05
N THR A 151 -2.16 9.08 1.96
CA THR A 151 -2.66 8.22 0.88
C THR A 151 -2.47 6.72 1.14
N SER A 152 -1.66 6.34 2.14
CA SER A 152 -1.38 4.95 2.49
C SER A 152 -2.63 4.19 2.95
N GLU A 153 -2.84 3.00 2.40
CA GLU A 153 -3.90 2.05 2.79
C GLU A 153 -3.89 1.78 4.30
N ASN A 154 -2.70 1.53 4.85
CA ASN A 154 -2.51 1.26 6.29
C ASN A 154 -2.92 2.46 7.15
N HIS A 155 -2.65 3.69 6.69
CA HIS A 155 -3.06 4.88 7.42
C HIS A 155 -4.58 5.06 7.38
N LYS A 156 -5.21 4.85 6.21
CA LYS A 156 -6.67 4.88 6.06
C LYS A 156 -7.35 3.83 6.96
N LEU A 157 -6.86 2.59 6.93
CA LEU A 157 -7.33 1.49 7.79
C LEU A 157 -7.17 1.82 9.28
N SER A 158 -6.03 2.39 9.69
CA SER A 158 -5.82 2.82 11.08
C SER A 158 -6.83 3.88 11.53
N ILE A 159 -7.14 4.86 10.68
CA ILE A 159 -8.15 5.89 10.97
C ILE A 159 -9.55 5.29 11.02
N LEU A 160 -9.89 4.37 10.11
CA LEU A 160 -11.17 3.69 10.08
C LEU A 160 -11.38 2.83 11.34
N ASN A 161 -10.39 2.02 11.71
CA ASN A 161 -10.41 1.20 12.91
C ASN A 161 -10.55 2.05 14.18
N ARG A 162 -9.87 3.20 14.23
CA ARG A 162 -10.04 4.18 15.30
C ARG A 162 -11.45 4.77 15.32
N ARG A 163 -12.12 4.97 14.19
CA ARG A 163 -13.49 5.52 14.18
C ARG A 163 -14.54 4.47 14.57
N GLN A 164 -14.28 3.20 14.27
CA GLN A 164 -15.24 2.12 14.44
C GLN A 164 -15.27 1.54 15.86
N THR A 165 -14.14 1.58 16.58
CA THR A 165 -14.01 0.97 17.92
C THR A 165 -13.83 1.97 19.06
N TYR A 166 -13.69 3.27 18.75
CA TYR A 166 -13.33 4.25 19.76
C TYR A 166 -14.54 4.84 20.47
N ILE A 167 -14.72 4.41 21.72
CA ILE A 167 -15.63 5.01 22.68
C ILE A 167 -14.75 5.76 23.69
N HIS A 168 -14.93 7.08 23.80
CA HIS A 168 -14.27 7.85 24.86
C HIS A 168 -14.62 7.27 26.23
N SER A 169 -13.61 7.02 27.06
CA SER A 169 -13.83 6.63 28.46
C SER A 169 -14.58 7.73 29.22
N TYR A 170 -15.27 7.35 30.29
CA TYR A 170 -16.01 8.28 31.15
C TYR A 170 -15.10 9.42 31.66
N GLU A 171 -13.89 9.09 32.13
CA GLU A 171 -12.90 10.08 32.56
C GLU A 171 -12.48 11.03 31.44
N THR A 172 -12.30 10.53 30.21
CA THR A 172 -11.93 11.36 29.06
C THR A 172 -13.07 12.31 28.71
N LYS A 173 -14.32 11.84 28.76
CA LYS A 173 -15.51 12.69 28.57
C LYS A 173 -15.58 13.80 29.62
N ILE A 174 -15.31 13.49 30.89
CA ILE A 174 -15.24 14.50 31.96
C ILE A 174 -14.13 15.50 31.71
N LYS A 175 -12.91 15.07 31.34
CA LYS A 175 -11.80 15.98 31.03
C LYS A 175 -12.13 16.91 29.88
N ILE A 176 -12.73 16.40 28.81
CA ILE A 176 -13.20 17.21 27.67
C ILE A 176 -14.26 18.20 28.14
N SER A 177 -15.27 17.74 28.89
CA SER A 177 -16.33 18.58 29.43
C SER A 177 -15.77 19.73 30.28
N ASN A 178 -14.91 19.42 31.26
CA ASN A 178 -14.28 20.38 32.16
C ASN A 178 -13.38 21.39 31.43
N THR A 179 -12.81 21.00 30.29
CA THR A 179 -12.00 21.91 29.46
C THR A 179 -12.87 22.88 28.66
N LEU A 180 -14.08 22.46 28.29
CA LEU A 180 -15.03 23.24 27.49
C LEU A 180 -15.93 24.13 28.35
N THR A 181 -16.30 23.69 29.55
CA THR A 181 -17.06 24.50 30.51
C THR A 181 -16.25 25.73 30.91
N GLY A 182 -16.85 26.91 30.76
CA GLY A 182 -16.21 28.20 31.05
C GLY A 182 -15.31 28.75 29.93
N LYS A 183 -14.96 27.97 28.90
CA LYS A 183 -14.23 28.42 27.70
C LYS A 183 -15.15 28.76 26.53
N HIS A 184 -16.39 29.16 26.79
CA HIS A 184 -17.17 29.92 25.82
C HIS A 184 -16.59 31.34 25.71
N ALA A 185 -15.35 31.46 25.22
CA ALA A 185 -14.85 32.75 24.77
C ALA A 185 -15.87 33.25 23.74
N ALA A 186 -16.42 34.45 23.98
CA ALA A 186 -17.30 35.07 23.01
C ALA A 186 -16.57 35.09 21.67
N LEU A 187 -17.09 34.38 20.67
CA LEU A 187 -16.52 34.38 19.33
C LEU A 187 -16.28 35.83 18.91
N PRO A 188 -15.12 36.17 18.30
CA PRO A 188 -14.86 37.50 17.79
C PRO A 188 -16.04 37.98 16.92
N ALA A 189 -16.39 39.26 17.00
CA ALA A 189 -17.58 39.81 16.32
C ALA A 189 -17.57 39.51 14.81
N GLU A 190 -16.40 39.52 14.18
CA GLU A 190 -16.21 39.15 12.78
C GLU A 190 -16.59 37.68 12.49
N HIS A 191 -16.21 36.76 13.37
CA HIS A 191 -16.56 35.34 13.24
C HIS A 191 -18.06 35.12 13.45
N LYS A 192 -18.69 35.85 14.37
CA LYS A 192 -20.16 35.85 14.53
C LYS A 192 -20.86 36.35 13.27
N LYS A 193 -20.33 37.41 12.64
CA LYS A 193 -20.85 37.96 11.38
C LYS A 193 -20.78 36.94 10.24
N LYS A 194 -19.63 36.27 10.04
CA LYS A 194 -19.47 35.21 9.02
C LYS A 194 -20.42 34.02 9.22
N ILE A 195 -20.62 33.60 10.48
CA ILE A 195 -21.61 32.55 10.79
C ILE A 195 -23.01 33.05 10.45
N SER A 196 -23.37 34.27 10.85
CA SER A 196 -24.70 34.83 10.55
C SER A 196 -24.94 34.95 9.04
N GLU A 197 -23.97 35.43 8.27
CA GLU A 197 -24.06 35.58 6.81
C GLU A 197 -24.24 34.22 6.11
N SER A 198 -23.49 33.19 6.53
CA SER A 198 -23.61 31.85 5.95
C SER A 198 -24.92 31.13 6.30
N MET A 199 -25.53 31.48 7.43
CA MET A 199 -26.79 30.90 7.89
C MET A 199 -28.02 31.66 7.34
N CYS A 200 -27.86 32.89 6.87
CA CYS A 200 -28.91 33.65 6.20
C CYS A 200 -29.14 33.12 4.78
N LYS A 201 -30.07 32.17 4.65
CA LYS A 201 -30.56 31.69 3.36
C LYS A 201 -31.78 32.53 2.94
N PRO A 202 -31.74 33.21 1.78
CA PRO A 202 -32.89 33.95 1.30
C PRO A 202 -34.10 33.06 1.06
N ILE A 203 -35.28 33.61 1.33
CA ILE A 203 -36.56 32.91 1.21
C ILE A 203 -37.61 33.79 0.56
N LEU A 204 -38.57 33.14 -0.08
CA LEU A 204 -39.67 33.74 -0.83
C LEU A 204 -40.99 33.41 -0.15
N GLN A 205 -41.83 34.44 0.04
CA GLN A 205 -43.18 34.35 0.58
C GLN A 205 -44.19 34.37 -0.56
N TYR A 206 -45.10 33.42 -0.57
CA TYR A 206 -46.17 33.30 -1.56
C TYR A 206 -47.56 33.31 -0.91
N ASP A 207 -48.55 33.81 -1.65
CA ASP A 207 -49.96 33.69 -1.26
C ASP A 207 -50.50 32.26 -1.47
N SER A 208 -51.77 32.02 -1.13
CA SER A 208 -52.44 30.74 -1.33
C SER A 208 -52.64 30.36 -2.80
N LYS A 209 -52.51 31.32 -3.73
CA LYS A 209 -52.55 31.13 -5.18
C LYS A 209 -51.15 31.01 -5.80
N ASN A 210 -50.11 30.92 -4.95
CA ASN A 210 -48.71 30.78 -5.35
C ASN A 210 -48.16 32.00 -6.12
N THR A 211 -48.73 33.18 -5.89
CA THR A 211 -48.21 34.48 -6.35
C THR A 211 -47.15 34.97 -5.37
N LEU A 212 -45.99 35.41 -5.90
CA LEU A 212 -44.91 35.92 -5.07
C LEU A 212 -45.33 37.25 -4.40
N ILE A 213 -45.28 37.28 -3.07
CA ILE A 213 -45.58 38.47 -2.26
C ILE A 213 -44.29 39.24 -1.97
N ARG A 214 -43.30 38.56 -1.39
CA ARG A 214 -42.11 39.23 -0.84
C ARG A 214 -40.91 38.29 -0.77
N ARG A 215 -39.72 38.88 -0.87
CA ARG A 215 -38.43 38.24 -0.63
C ARG A 215 -37.86 38.68 0.72
N PHE A 216 -37.29 37.75 1.46
CA PHE A 216 -36.56 37.99 2.71
C PHE A 216 -35.16 37.41 2.60
N LYS A 217 -34.19 38.04 3.27
CA LYS A 217 -32.80 37.61 3.34
C LYS A 217 -32.63 36.37 4.24
N SER A 218 -33.56 36.12 5.17
CA SER A 218 -33.54 34.93 6.02
C SER A 218 -34.91 34.58 6.61
N THR A 219 -35.02 33.34 7.12
CA THR A 219 -36.16 32.90 7.94
C THR A 219 -36.35 33.75 9.18
N ASN A 220 -35.26 34.22 9.80
CA ASN A 220 -35.33 35.03 11.02
C ASN A 220 -35.89 36.42 10.73
N GLU A 221 -35.46 37.04 9.63
CA GLU A 221 -36.00 38.32 9.17
C GLU A 221 -37.52 38.22 8.94
N ALA A 222 -37.97 37.20 8.20
CA ALA A 222 -39.39 36.97 7.96
C ALA A 222 -40.18 36.71 9.25
N THR A 223 -39.62 35.90 10.15
CA THR A 223 -40.25 35.57 11.45
C THR A 223 -40.39 36.82 12.33
N SER A 224 -39.38 37.68 12.38
CA SER A 224 -39.41 38.92 13.16
C SER A 224 -40.36 39.96 12.57
N ILE A 225 -40.35 40.16 11.25
CA ILE A 225 -41.21 41.17 10.59
C ILE A 225 -42.68 40.78 10.65
N LEU A 226 -42.99 39.50 10.45
CA LEU A 226 -44.37 38.99 10.44
C LEU A 226 -44.84 38.47 11.80
N ASN A 227 -44.00 38.58 12.84
CA ASN A 227 -44.24 38.10 14.19
C ASN A 227 -44.73 36.63 14.24
N LEU A 228 -44.03 35.74 13.52
CA LEU A 228 -44.37 34.32 13.41
C LEU A 228 -43.66 33.47 14.48
N PRO A 229 -44.13 32.24 14.76
CA PRO A 229 -43.44 31.33 15.66
C PRO A 229 -42.03 30.96 15.18
N LYS A 230 -41.04 30.99 16.08
CA LYS A 230 -39.66 30.57 15.78
C LYS A 230 -39.64 29.13 15.28
N GLY A 231 -39.03 28.91 14.12
CA GLY A 231 -38.94 27.59 13.47
C GLY A 231 -40.15 27.21 12.62
N GLY A 232 -41.25 27.97 12.66
CA GLY A 232 -42.46 27.70 11.87
C GLY A 232 -42.22 27.75 10.35
N ILE A 233 -41.49 28.75 9.86
CA ILE A 233 -41.10 28.85 8.45
C ILE A 233 -40.19 27.68 8.06
N SER A 234 -39.23 27.31 8.93
CA SER A 234 -38.31 26.18 8.67
C SER A 234 -39.06 24.85 8.54
N HIS A 235 -40.14 24.65 9.30
CA HIS A 235 -41.02 23.49 9.14
C HIS A 235 -41.67 23.43 7.76
N VAL A 236 -42.08 24.57 7.20
CA VAL A 236 -42.61 24.63 5.83
C VAL A 236 -41.52 24.30 4.82
N LEU A 237 -40.34 24.89 4.98
CA LEU A 237 -39.21 24.70 4.05
C LEU A 237 -38.66 23.26 4.04
N CYS A 238 -38.76 22.53 5.14
CA CYS A 238 -38.41 21.10 5.22
C CYS A 238 -39.60 20.15 4.97
N GLY A 239 -40.78 20.68 4.60
CA GLY A 239 -41.95 19.88 4.25
C GLY A 239 -42.72 19.28 5.44
N LYS A 240 -42.41 19.65 6.67
CA LYS A 240 -43.17 19.20 7.86
C LYS A 240 -44.56 19.82 7.95
N THR A 241 -44.72 21.03 7.42
CA THR A 241 -46.02 21.73 7.36
C THR A 241 -46.21 22.37 5.98
N LYS A 242 -47.46 22.63 5.59
CA LYS A 242 -47.77 23.21 4.26
C LYS A 242 -47.67 24.74 4.22
N THR A 243 -47.99 25.41 5.33
CA THR A 243 -48.05 26.87 5.43
C THR A 243 -47.61 27.33 6.82
N CYS A 244 -47.13 28.58 6.92
CA CYS A 244 -46.87 29.26 8.19
C CYS A 244 -47.37 30.70 8.10
N GLY A 245 -48.20 31.13 9.06
CA GLY A 245 -48.83 32.46 9.04
C GLY A 245 -49.83 32.66 7.90
N GLY A 246 -50.37 31.58 7.32
CA GLY A 246 -51.25 31.63 6.14
C GLY A 246 -50.52 31.72 4.79
N PHE A 247 -49.18 31.71 4.79
CA PHE A 247 -48.35 31.83 3.59
C PHE A 247 -47.59 30.55 3.26
N ILE A 248 -47.25 30.40 1.98
CA ILE A 248 -46.35 29.37 1.48
C ILE A 248 -44.93 29.96 1.43
N TRP A 249 -43.94 29.16 1.82
CA TRP A 249 -42.54 29.58 1.93
C TRP A 249 -41.66 28.66 1.09
N LYS A 250 -40.76 29.26 0.30
CA LYS A 250 -39.76 28.52 -0.49
C LYS A 250 -38.39 29.17 -0.31
N PHE A 251 -37.32 28.39 -0.46
CA PHE A 251 -35.99 28.99 -0.64
C PHE A 251 -35.95 29.77 -1.95
N GLU A 252 -35.16 30.84 -1.96
CA GLU A 252 -34.79 31.50 -3.21
C GLU A 252 -33.88 30.62 -4.06
#